data_AF-A0A1H7YR97-F1
#
_entry.id   AF-A0A1H7YR97-F1
#
_cell.length_a   1.000
_cell.length_b   1.000
_cell.length_c   1.000
_cell.angle_alpha   90.00
_cell.angle_beta   90.00
_cell.angle_gamma   90.00
#
_symmetry.space_group_name_H-M   'P 1'
#
loop_
_entity.id
_entity.type
_entity.pdbx_description
1 polymer ?
#
loop_
_entity_poly.entity_id
_entity_poly.type
_entity_poly.pdbx_seq_one_letter_code
_entity_poly.pdbx_strand_id
1 'polypeptide(L)'
;MRGTNAPTVKGNAPGNAGSTLGVLLVALLLSTACGGPEALPEAQPAELGTGEALEAQAQALSEEGERRGSPKAALGVALEVEDGVGMPLRVRAGQTVYINQIDIRSSVAASRDEGLAGLVRSGDFAGLGWLGVRKVDEEFEILSGEEGYKRRRFYRNAAWMDLPSGFFVEPVDEAGRLTGAPIFLNAGQNGQRQDTDDFFVRRFRAIQWTYDCPALHDCTGASNYLEEALLELRNARTQAKQKTLVLNAKTQGLRLRWTLRPFSAYTIPVEQVAQPAYDYGFSMDVTPVTPPLKDGTYAPGTAVTFRLTLKDGSGKRLHPVGWLPTYNDVIFGANDAGIQYYRAFFDPTATYYRRKHRERMMMAQIIGPAQRIQPIRAIIDMDAFVDPAVDVQTISTAAQDGVFSQFRTFPSANKLFGGAFDPVHAAWAAPVSDTWTFTVPANAEPGTYLVTVKGRRVFLGEDIPSSKTVEIQVGTKQRTQPALTTGPCNSCHSEGGELSTVLHGNDNRAACAACHAPLGFELEGPVFVRVHFVHSRSERVDTSLAQCSKCHLTKQSVQRTSKAACLSCHKSYPKSHEQNFGPITSMYVGGGRESFQQCTSTCHTTHPQSGL
;
A
#
# COMPACT_ATOMS: atom_id res chain seq x y z
N MET A 1 43.27 15.34 26.85
CA MET A 1 43.99 15.05 28.10
C MET A 1 44.33 13.57 28.14
N ARG A 2 45.58 13.27 28.54
CA ARG A 2 46.29 11.99 28.84
C ARG A 2 45.40 10.74 29.01
N GLY A 3 45.65 9.59 28.38
CA GLY A 3 46.83 8.69 28.43
C GLY A 3 46.41 7.41 29.22
N THR A 4 46.67 6.15 28.87
CA THR A 4 47.90 5.48 28.43
C THR A 4 47.63 4.00 28.04
N ASN A 5 48.61 3.43 27.31
CA ASN A 5 48.79 2.09 26.70
C ASN A 5 48.65 0.87 27.67
N ALA A 6 48.52 -0.40 27.25
CA ALA A 6 49.48 -1.21 26.46
C ALA A 6 48.95 -2.68 26.18
N PRO A 7 49.65 -3.49 25.34
CA PRO A 7 49.09 -4.61 24.55
C PRO A 7 49.59 -6.03 24.91
N THR A 8 49.09 -7.07 24.23
CA THR A 8 49.72 -8.41 24.00
C THR A 8 48.81 -9.26 23.09
N VAL A 9 49.15 -10.26 22.28
CA VAL A 9 50.36 -10.85 21.66
C VAL A 9 49.84 -11.80 20.55
N LYS A 10 50.62 -12.01 19.48
CA LYS A 10 50.39 -12.93 18.35
C LYS A 10 50.45 -14.42 18.77
N GLY A 11 49.68 -15.27 18.10
CA GLY A 11 49.89 -16.72 18.02
C GLY A 11 49.45 -17.27 16.65
N ASN A 12 50.36 -17.94 15.95
CA ASN A 12 50.22 -18.48 14.60
C ASN A 12 49.79 -19.97 14.60
N ALA A 13 48.94 -20.32 13.62
CA ALA A 13 48.92 -21.54 12.77
C ALA A 13 48.58 -22.91 13.42
N PRO A 14 48.42 -23.99 12.60
CA PRO A 14 47.50 -24.19 11.47
C PRO A 14 46.73 -25.53 11.61
N GLY A 15 45.73 -25.80 10.76
CA GLY A 15 45.18 -27.16 10.71
C GLY A 15 44.01 -27.39 9.75
N ASN A 16 44.28 -28.24 8.77
CA ASN A 16 43.34 -29.09 8.02
C ASN A 16 42.44 -28.42 6.98
N ALA A 17 42.14 -29.04 5.85
CA ALA A 17 42.74 -30.11 5.08
C ALA A 17 41.95 -30.04 3.76
N GLY A 18 42.64 -30.04 2.62
CA GLY A 18 41.97 -30.17 1.34
C GLY A 18 41.27 -31.52 1.24
N SER A 19 40.08 -31.52 0.63
CA SER A 19 39.57 -32.71 -0.02
C SER A 19 38.92 -32.29 -1.33
N THR A 20 39.60 -32.64 -2.41
CA THR A 20 39.16 -32.56 -3.79
C THR A 20 39.06 -33.99 -4.34
N LEU A 21 38.11 -34.18 -5.25
CA LEU A 21 37.95 -35.26 -6.25
C LEU A 21 37.34 -36.62 -5.84
N GLY A 22 36.38 -37.06 -6.67
CA GLY A 22 35.80 -38.41 -6.71
C GLY A 22 34.35 -38.47 -7.25
N VAL A 23 34.03 -37.98 -8.47
CA VAL A 23 33.86 -38.73 -9.76
C VAL A 23 32.54 -39.54 -9.93
N LEU A 24 32.00 -39.49 -11.17
CA LEU A 24 30.93 -40.27 -11.87
C LEU A 24 29.48 -39.76 -11.71
N LEU A 25 28.70 -39.30 -12.71
CA LEU A 25 28.55 -39.51 -14.18
C LEU A 25 27.79 -40.79 -14.61
N VAL A 26 26.47 -40.64 -14.86
CA VAL A 26 25.59 -41.38 -15.81
C VAL A 26 24.39 -40.43 -16.07
N ALA A 27 24.16 -39.77 -17.21
CA ALA A 27 23.95 -40.17 -18.62
C ALA A 27 22.53 -40.66 -18.96
N LEU A 28 21.86 -39.83 -19.78
CA LEU A 28 20.82 -40.07 -20.80
C LEU A 28 19.42 -40.60 -20.45
N LEU A 29 18.41 -39.86 -20.93
CA LEU A 29 17.49 -40.35 -21.98
C LEU A 29 16.99 -39.16 -22.83
N LEU A 30 17.37 -39.20 -24.11
CA LEU A 30 16.81 -38.42 -25.23
C LEU A 30 15.90 -39.38 -26.01
N SER A 31 14.73 -38.91 -26.42
CA SER A 31 14.08 -39.39 -27.64
C SER A 31 13.27 -38.26 -28.27
N THR A 32 13.81 -37.77 -29.38
CA THR A 32 13.18 -36.96 -30.42
C THR A 32 12.18 -37.80 -31.23
N ALA A 33 11.07 -37.22 -31.67
CA ALA A 33 10.45 -37.56 -32.95
C ALA A 33 9.67 -36.36 -33.51
N CYS A 34 10.04 -35.97 -34.73
CA CYS A 34 9.37 -34.99 -35.58
C CYS A 34 8.14 -35.62 -36.26
N GLY A 35 7.13 -34.80 -36.55
CA GLY A 35 6.05 -35.13 -37.48
C GLY A 35 5.08 -33.95 -37.64
N GLY A 36 5.05 -33.36 -38.84
CA GLY A 36 3.91 -32.60 -39.38
C GLY A 36 3.74 -33.01 -40.84
N PRO A 37 2.87 -32.38 -41.65
CA PRO A 37 1.67 -31.59 -41.36
C PRO A 37 0.40 -32.21 -41.98
N GLU A 38 -0.79 -31.93 -41.46
CA GLU A 38 -2.05 -32.14 -42.21
C GLU A 38 -2.95 -30.93 -42.04
N ALA A 39 -3.55 -30.52 -43.15
CA ALA A 39 -4.31 -29.29 -43.31
C ALA A 39 -5.82 -29.60 -43.41
N LEU A 40 -6.60 -28.65 -42.88
CA LEU A 40 -8.04 -28.37 -43.11
C LEU A 40 -9.05 -29.32 -42.41
N PRO A 41 -10.26 -28.83 -42.02
CA PRO A 41 -10.99 -27.69 -42.60
C PRO A 41 -11.50 -26.62 -41.61
N GLU A 42 -11.94 -25.51 -42.21
CA GLU A 42 -12.68 -24.39 -41.61
C GLU A 42 -13.86 -24.83 -40.75
N ALA A 43 -13.94 -24.25 -39.55
CA ALA A 43 -15.16 -24.19 -38.76
C ALA A 43 -15.37 -22.73 -38.28
N GLN A 44 -16.29 -22.02 -38.94
CA GLN A 44 -17.19 -21.11 -38.22
C GLN A 44 -18.14 -21.98 -37.36
N PRO A 45 -18.80 -21.52 -36.27
CA PRO A 45 -19.13 -20.14 -35.92
C PRO A 45 -19.03 -19.81 -34.41
N ALA A 46 -19.19 -18.53 -34.04
CA ALA A 46 -20.10 -18.11 -32.96
C ALA A 46 -20.21 -16.58 -32.98
N GLU A 47 -21.39 -16.09 -33.35
CA GLU A 47 -21.79 -14.71 -33.16
C GLU A 47 -21.55 -14.31 -31.70
N LEU A 48 -20.79 -13.23 -31.53
CA LEU A 48 -20.63 -12.54 -30.25
C LEU A 48 -22.00 -12.01 -29.83
N GLY A 49 -22.63 -12.73 -28.91
CA GLY A 49 -23.81 -12.29 -28.17
C GLY A 49 -23.59 -10.90 -27.60
N THR A 50 -24.60 -10.08 -27.82
CA THR A 50 -24.76 -8.69 -27.45
C THR A 50 -24.40 -8.39 -25.99
N GLY A 51 -23.43 -7.49 -25.83
CA GLY A 51 -23.22 -6.38 -24.88
C GLY A 51 -24.04 -6.16 -23.59
N GLU A 52 -25.04 -6.94 -23.20
CA GLU A 52 -25.97 -6.58 -22.12
C GLU A 52 -25.66 -7.21 -20.75
N ALA A 53 -24.67 -8.11 -20.64
CA ALA A 53 -24.38 -8.82 -19.38
C ALA A 53 -23.28 -8.20 -18.49
N LEU A 54 -22.68 -7.07 -18.88
CA LEU A 54 -21.58 -6.42 -18.14
C LEU A 54 -21.96 -5.09 -17.45
N GLU A 55 -23.18 -4.59 -17.62
CA GLU A 55 -23.56 -3.23 -17.17
C GLU A 55 -24.27 -3.14 -15.81
N ALA A 56 -24.67 -4.24 -15.17
CA ALA A 56 -25.45 -4.17 -13.93
C ALA A 56 -24.63 -4.48 -12.67
N GLN A 57 -23.77 -3.55 -12.23
CA GLN A 57 -23.42 -3.42 -10.81
C GLN A 57 -23.88 -2.05 -10.31
N ALA A 58 -25.16 -1.97 -9.93
CA ALA A 58 -25.59 -0.92 -9.03
C ALA A 58 -24.88 -1.15 -7.69
N GLN A 59 -23.95 -0.24 -7.34
CA GLN A 59 -23.37 -0.20 -6.01
C GLN A 59 -24.44 0.31 -5.04
N ALA A 60 -25.32 -0.59 -4.61
CA ALA A 60 -26.00 -0.42 -3.34
C ALA A 60 -24.91 -0.23 -2.28
N LEU A 61 -25.11 0.73 -1.37
CA LEU A 61 -24.32 0.80 -0.15
C LEU A 61 -24.30 -0.61 0.42
N SER A 62 -23.12 -1.24 0.47
CA SER A 62 -22.98 -2.58 1.01
C SER A 62 -23.55 -2.54 2.42
N GLU A 63 -24.70 -3.19 2.63
CA GLU A 63 -25.22 -3.40 3.96
C GLU A 63 -24.13 -4.11 4.74
N GLU A 64 -23.73 -3.47 5.85
CA GLU A 64 -22.71 -3.99 6.74
C GLU A 64 -23.12 -5.38 7.21
N GLY A 65 -22.51 -6.41 6.63
CA GLY A 65 -22.15 -7.57 7.42
C GLY A 65 -21.20 -7.05 8.49
N GLU A 66 -21.73 -6.61 9.64
CA GLU A 66 -20.96 -6.22 10.80
C GLU A 66 -19.89 -7.29 11.00
N ARG A 67 -18.61 -6.92 10.85
CA ARG A 67 -17.47 -7.75 11.24
C ARG A 67 -17.45 -7.83 12.77
N ARG A 68 -18.50 -8.38 13.39
CA ARG A 68 -18.52 -8.79 14.79
C ARG A 68 -17.62 -10.01 14.87
N GLY A 69 -16.37 -9.79 15.27
CA GLY A 69 -15.49 -10.88 15.65
C GLY A 69 -16.13 -11.60 16.83
N SER A 70 -16.57 -12.85 16.62
CA SER A 70 -16.82 -13.74 17.75
C SER A 70 -15.49 -13.90 18.51
N PRO A 71 -15.47 -13.87 19.85
CA PRO A 71 -14.27 -14.14 20.65
C PRO A 71 -13.57 -15.48 20.36
N LYS A 72 -14.18 -16.36 19.55
CA LYS A 72 -13.66 -17.66 19.12
C LYS A 72 -13.05 -17.68 17.71
N ALA A 73 -13.14 -16.60 16.93
CA ALA A 73 -12.52 -16.57 15.59
C ALA A 73 -10.99 -16.37 15.71
N ALA A 74 -10.22 -17.04 14.86
CA ALA A 74 -8.78 -16.84 14.80
C ALA A 74 -8.46 -15.42 14.34
N LEU A 75 -7.49 -14.77 15.00
CA LEU A 75 -7.10 -13.39 14.74
C LEU A 75 -5.97 -13.31 13.71
N GLY A 76 -6.10 -12.45 12.72
CA GLY A 76 -5.02 -12.17 11.76
C GLY A 76 -3.96 -11.25 12.34
N VAL A 77 -2.78 -11.78 12.68
CA VAL A 77 -1.67 -10.99 13.24
C VAL A 77 -0.64 -10.58 12.19
N ALA A 78 0.05 -9.48 12.46
CA ALA A 78 1.22 -9.03 11.70
C ALA A 78 2.52 -9.35 12.45
N LEU A 79 3.46 -10.01 11.76
CA LEU A 79 4.80 -10.29 12.26
C LEU A 79 5.79 -9.31 11.63
N GLU A 80 6.68 -8.73 12.44
CA GLU A 80 7.67 -7.75 11.98
C GLU A 80 9.05 -8.09 12.53
N VAL A 81 10.06 -7.98 11.68
CA VAL A 81 11.47 -8.12 11.98
C VAL A 81 12.22 -6.95 11.37
N GLU A 82 13.00 -6.25 12.17
CA GLU A 82 13.86 -5.14 11.77
C GLU A 82 15.29 -5.47 12.19
N ASP A 83 16.21 -5.52 11.22
CA ASP A 83 17.65 -5.70 11.46
C ASP A 83 17.98 -6.92 12.35
N GLY A 84 17.33 -8.05 12.07
CA GLY A 84 17.50 -9.30 12.81
C GLY A 84 16.66 -9.41 14.07
N VAL A 85 16.02 -8.32 14.52
CA VAL A 85 15.27 -8.25 15.78
C VAL A 85 13.77 -8.38 15.50
N GLY A 86 13.14 -9.38 16.11
CA GLY A 86 11.68 -9.52 16.06
C GLY A 86 11.00 -8.44 16.90
N MET A 87 10.10 -7.67 16.28
CA MET A 87 9.30 -6.67 17.00
C MET A 87 8.24 -7.35 17.87
N PRO A 88 8.08 -6.97 19.15
CA PRO A 88 7.15 -7.65 20.05
C PRO A 88 5.72 -7.74 19.50
N LEU A 89 5.18 -8.95 19.49
CA LEU A 89 3.79 -9.23 19.16
C LEU A 89 2.97 -9.25 20.46
N ARG A 90 2.11 -8.26 20.64
CA ARG A 90 1.14 -8.24 21.74
C ARG A 90 -0.14 -8.92 21.27
N VAL A 91 -0.76 -9.76 22.08
CA VAL A 91 -2.06 -10.41 21.80
C VAL A 91 -2.86 -10.55 23.08
N ARG A 92 -4.18 -10.77 22.98
CA ARG A 92 -4.97 -11.23 24.14
C ARG A 92 -4.45 -12.58 24.63
N ALA A 93 -4.41 -12.79 25.94
CA ALA A 93 -4.04 -14.08 26.51
C ALA A 93 -4.96 -15.21 26.02
N GLY A 94 -4.38 -16.34 25.64
CA GLY A 94 -5.13 -17.50 25.12
C GLY A 94 -5.64 -17.34 23.67
N GLN A 95 -5.25 -16.28 22.96
CA GLN A 95 -5.74 -16.01 21.61
C GLN A 95 -5.28 -17.07 20.61
N THR A 96 -6.19 -17.50 19.76
CA THR A 96 -5.86 -18.25 18.54
C THR A 96 -5.60 -17.26 17.40
N VAL A 97 -4.50 -17.42 16.68
CA VAL A 97 -4.05 -16.49 15.63
C VAL A 97 -3.75 -17.21 14.32
N TYR A 98 -3.87 -16.51 13.20
CA TYR A 98 -3.24 -16.87 11.92
C TYR A 98 -2.36 -15.71 11.47
N ILE A 99 -1.39 -15.97 10.59
CA ILE A 99 -0.46 -14.93 10.14
C ILE A 99 -1.05 -14.23 8.92
N ASN A 100 -1.46 -12.98 9.08
CA ASN A 100 -2.00 -12.15 8.01
C ASN A 100 -0.92 -11.37 7.25
N GLN A 101 0.17 -11.04 7.94
CA GLN A 101 1.24 -10.20 7.40
C GLN A 101 2.61 -10.66 7.94
N ILE A 102 3.62 -10.62 7.09
CA ILE A 102 5.04 -10.75 7.48
C ILE A 102 5.82 -9.59 6.87
N ASP A 103 6.53 -8.86 7.72
CA ASP A 103 7.51 -7.83 7.40
C ASP A 103 8.89 -8.25 7.87
N ILE A 104 9.85 -8.33 6.96
CA ILE A 104 11.27 -8.45 7.31
C ILE A 104 12.02 -7.35 6.59
N ARG A 105 12.73 -6.53 7.34
CA ARG A 105 13.58 -5.45 6.81
C ARG A 105 14.97 -5.55 7.42
N SER A 106 15.97 -5.34 6.57
CA SER A 106 17.34 -5.09 7.02
C SER A 106 17.88 -3.86 6.33
N SER A 107 18.61 -3.04 7.06
CA SER A 107 19.14 -1.76 6.62
C SER A 107 20.64 -1.68 6.90
N VAL A 108 21.40 -1.15 5.96
CA VAL A 108 22.84 -0.94 6.09
C VAL A 108 23.16 0.48 5.64
N ALA A 109 23.76 1.27 6.53
CA ALA A 109 24.26 2.60 6.19
C ALA A 109 25.56 2.50 5.39
N ALA A 110 25.74 3.39 4.43
CA ALA A 110 26.95 3.51 3.62
C ALA A 110 27.32 4.98 3.42
N SER A 111 28.62 5.25 3.25
CA SER A 111 29.16 6.59 3.05
C SER A 111 29.46 6.94 1.59
N ARG A 112 29.12 6.03 0.67
CA ARG A 112 29.35 6.16 -0.77
C ARG A 112 28.28 5.38 -1.54
N ASP A 113 28.08 5.77 -2.80
CA ASP A 113 27.20 5.03 -3.71
C ASP A 113 27.84 3.68 -4.09
N GLU A 114 27.50 2.63 -3.33
CA GLU A 114 27.91 1.24 -3.63
C GLU A 114 26.73 0.33 -4.01
N GLY A 115 25.60 0.94 -4.39
CA GLY A 115 24.37 0.25 -4.74
C GLY A 115 23.76 -0.50 -3.56
N LEU A 116 23.98 -1.82 -3.52
CA LEU A 116 23.50 -2.74 -2.47
C LEU A 116 24.64 -3.59 -1.90
N ALA A 117 25.90 -3.18 -2.13
CA ALA A 117 27.04 -4.00 -1.81
C ALA A 117 27.19 -4.21 -0.29
N GLY A 118 26.69 -3.28 0.54
CA GLY A 118 26.60 -3.44 1.99
C GLY A 118 25.72 -4.63 2.38
N LEU A 119 24.47 -4.67 1.90
CA LEU A 119 23.51 -5.76 2.16
C LEU A 119 23.97 -7.13 1.66
N VAL A 120 24.80 -7.16 0.61
CA VAL A 120 25.40 -8.42 0.14
C VAL A 120 26.40 -8.97 1.17
N ARG A 121 27.10 -8.08 1.89
CA ARG A 121 28.17 -8.43 2.85
C ARG A 121 27.69 -8.55 4.29
N SER A 122 26.64 -7.84 4.68
CA SER A 122 26.18 -7.74 6.08
C SER A 122 24.65 -7.70 6.21
N GLY A 123 24.19 -7.84 7.46
CA GLY A 123 22.76 -7.86 7.79
C GLY A 123 22.10 -9.22 7.53
N ASP A 124 20.77 -9.25 7.60
CA ASP A 124 20.02 -10.49 7.47
C ASP A 124 20.06 -11.11 6.08
N PHE A 125 20.24 -10.29 5.07
CA PHE A 125 20.23 -10.72 3.67
C PHE A 125 21.64 -11.06 3.16
N ALA A 126 22.67 -10.97 4.02
CA ALA A 126 24.00 -11.46 3.72
C ALA A 126 23.97 -12.97 3.46
N GLY A 127 24.69 -13.42 2.43
CA GLY A 127 24.75 -14.83 2.03
C GLY A 127 23.52 -15.35 1.27
N LEU A 128 22.49 -14.52 1.06
CA LEU A 128 21.41 -14.85 0.14
C LEU A 128 21.87 -14.75 -1.33
N GLY A 129 21.13 -15.41 -2.22
CA GLY A 129 21.41 -15.38 -3.66
C GLY A 129 21.13 -14.00 -4.27
N TRP A 130 22.16 -13.15 -4.38
CA TRP A 130 22.09 -11.81 -4.99
C TRP A 130 22.34 -11.78 -6.50
N LEU A 131 22.64 -12.94 -7.11
CA LEU A 131 22.81 -13.06 -8.55
C LEU A 131 21.56 -12.55 -9.29
N GLY A 132 21.78 -11.76 -10.35
CA GLY A 132 20.71 -11.19 -11.18
C GLY A 132 20.15 -9.85 -10.70
N VAL A 133 20.54 -9.39 -9.50
CA VAL A 133 20.08 -8.11 -8.97
C VAL A 133 20.41 -6.96 -9.91
N ARG A 134 19.42 -6.13 -10.22
CA ARG A 134 19.58 -4.94 -11.06
C ARG A 134 18.63 -3.83 -10.64
N LYS A 135 19.03 -2.59 -10.90
CA LYS A 135 18.15 -1.42 -10.78
C LYS A 135 17.02 -1.56 -11.80
N VAL A 136 15.77 -1.42 -11.35
CA VAL A 136 14.58 -1.53 -12.21
C VAL A 136 13.76 -0.25 -12.29
N ASP A 137 13.84 0.62 -11.30
CA ASP A 137 13.22 1.94 -11.29
C ASP A 137 14.02 2.89 -10.37
N GLU A 138 13.76 4.19 -10.47
CA GLU A 138 14.40 5.26 -9.69
C GLU A 138 13.42 6.43 -9.54
N GLU A 139 13.41 7.08 -8.38
CA GLU A 139 12.57 8.27 -8.12
C GLU A 139 13.31 9.25 -7.20
N PHE A 140 13.17 10.54 -7.48
CA PHE A 140 13.59 11.60 -6.57
C PHE A 140 12.40 12.09 -5.74
N GLU A 141 12.61 12.34 -4.46
CA GLU A 141 11.58 12.93 -3.61
C GLU A 141 11.49 14.43 -3.91
N ILE A 142 10.30 14.87 -4.33
CA ILE A 142 10.05 16.23 -4.85
C ILE A 142 10.24 17.30 -3.75
N LEU A 143 10.03 16.91 -2.49
CA LEU A 143 10.24 17.79 -1.34
C LEU A 143 11.65 17.58 -0.77
N SER A 144 12.38 18.68 -0.60
CA SER A 144 13.60 18.68 0.21
C SER A 144 13.24 18.66 1.70
N GLY A 145 14.02 17.93 2.50
CA GLY A 145 13.99 18.02 3.95
C GLY A 145 15.22 18.76 4.51
N GLU A 146 15.41 18.70 5.83
CA GLU A 146 16.65 19.17 6.48
C GLU A 146 17.90 18.43 5.96
N GLU A 147 17.71 17.18 5.55
CA GLU A 147 18.75 16.32 4.96
C GLU A 147 18.95 16.57 3.45
N GLY A 148 18.38 17.64 2.88
CA GLY A 148 18.39 17.92 1.44
C GLY A 148 17.39 17.09 0.65
N TYR A 149 17.59 17.02 -0.67
CA TYR A 149 16.80 16.15 -1.54
C TYR A 149 17.22 14.70 -1.37
N LYS A 150 16.29 13.78 -1.69
CA LYS A 150 16.52 12.34 -1.59
C LYS A 150 16.27 11.68 -2.93
N ARG A 151 17.04 10.64 -3.22
CA ARG A 151 16.84 9.74 -4.37
C ARG A 151 16.68 8.31 -3.88
N ARG A 152 15.76 7.59 -4.51
CA ARG A 152 15.48 6.18 -4.24
C ARG A 152 15.71 5.37 -5.49
N ARG A 153 16.57 4.36 -5.42
CA ARG A 153 16.78 3.38 -6.48
C ARG A 153 16.22 2.04 -6.05
N PHE A 154 15.40 1.45 -6.91
CA PHE A 154 14.71 0.19 -6.62
C PHE A 154 15.38 -0.95 -7.38
N TYR A 155 15.68 -2.03 -6.68
CA TYR A 155 16.41 -3.18 -7.21
C TYR A 155 15.58 -4.46 -7.10
N ARG A 156 15.65 -5.28 -8.15
CA ARG A 156 14.93 -6.55 -8.27
C ARG A 156 15.75 -7.61 -9.00
N ASN A 157 15.19 -8.82 -9.09
CA ASN A 157 15.71 -10.00 -9.79
C ASN A 157 16.92 -10.67 -9.11
N ALA A 158 17.17 -10.38 -7.83
CA ALA A 158 18.04 -11.24 -7.05
C ALA A 158 17.37 -12.61 -6.89
N ALA A 159 18.13 -13.71 -6.96
CA ALA A 159 17.58 -15.06 -6.81
C ALA A 159 16.69 -15.21 -5.55
N TRP A 160 17.05 -14.64 -4.40
CA TRP A 160 16.21 -14.70 -3.20
C TRP A 160 14.86 -13.97 -3.33
N MET A 161 14.77 -12.99 -4.21
CA MET A 161 13.53 -12.27 -4.50
C MET A 161 12.58 -13.11 -5.37
N ASP A 162 13.12 -14.00 -6.21
CA ASP A 162 12.35 -14.69 -7.24
C ASP A 162 12.03 -16.15 -6.90
N LEU A 163 12.92 -16.83 -6.18
CA LEU A 163 12.78 -18.24 -5.83
C LEU A 163 11.52 -18.51 -4.97
N PRO A 164 10.99 -19.75 -5.02
CA PRO A 164 9.99 -20.23 -4.08
C PRO A 164 10.44 -19.99 -2.63
N SER A 165 9.54 -19.45 -1.82
CA SER A 165 9.83 -19.09 -0.44
C SER A 165 8.73 -19.59 0.49
N GLY A 166 9.11 -19.96 1.72
CA GLY A 166 8.17 -20.37 2.75
C GLY A 166 8.65 -19.99 4.15
N PHE A 167 7.73 -20.03 5.10
CA PHE A 167 7.97 -19.64 6.49
C PHE A 167 7.39 -20.67 7.43
N PHE A 168 8.21 -21.17 8.35
CA PHE A 168 7.73 -21.88 9.52
C PHE A 168 7.52 -20.89 10.65
N VAL A 169 6.37 -20.98 11.30
CA VAL A 169 6.06 -20.19 12.50
C VAL A 169 5.82 -21.16 13.65
N GLU A 170 6.70 -21.08 14.63
CA GLU A 170 6.79 -22.04 15.73
C GLU A 170 6.50 -21.31 17.06
N PRO A 171 5.40 -21.62 17.77
CA PRO A 171 5.14 -21.01 19.08
C PRO A 171 6.07 -21.64 20.12
N VAL A 172 6.84 -20.81 20.82
CA VAL A 172 7.88 -21.26 21.76
C VAL A 172 7.75 -20.62 23.14
N ASP A 173 8.27 -21.30 24.16
CA ASP A 173 8.50 -20.74 25.49
C ASP A 173 9.83 -19.97 25.57
N GLU A 174 10.16 -19.44 26.75
CA GLU A 174 11.40 -18.70 27.01
C GLU A 174 12.67 -19.54 26.75
N ALA A 175 12.59 -20.87 26.91
CA ALA A 175 13.69 -21.79 26.64
C ALA A 175 13.76 -22.23 25.16
N GLY A 176 12.89 -21.71 24.30
CA GLY A 176 12.81 -22.06 22.87
C GLY A 176 12.16 -23.42 22.59
N ARG A 177 11.48 -24.02 23.57
CA ARG A 177 10.74 -25.29 23.41
C ARG A 177 9.39 -24.99 22.80
N LEU A 178 8.92 -25.87 21.91
CA LEU A 178 7.60 -25.71 21.28
C LEU A 178 6.50 -25.77 22.33
N THR A 179 5.57 -24.82 22.24
CA THR A 179 4.37 -24.74 23.09
C THR A 179 3.10 -25.14 22.34
N GLY A 180 3.22 -25.41 21.03
CA GLY A 180 2.14 -25.84 20.15
C GLY A 180 2.68 -26.32 18.80
N ALA A 181 1.77 -26.78 17.92
CA ALA A 181 2.14 -27.23 16.59
C ALA A 181 2.63 -26.06 15.71
N PRO A 182 3.78 -26.19 15.03
CA PRO A 182 4.20 -25.23 14.02
C PRO A 182 3.24 -25.17 12.84
N ILE A 183 3.18 -24.01 12.18
CA ILE A 183 2.53 -23.87 10.87
C ILE A 183 3.55 -23.57 9.79
N PHE A 184 3.24 -23.98 8.55
CA PHE A 184 4.00 -23.63 7.36
C PHE A 184 3.18 -22.74 6.43
N LEU A 185 3.78 -21.60 6.05
CA LEU A 185 3.20 -20.61 5.17
C LEU A 185 4.00 -20.55 3.86
N ASN A 186 3.37 -20.93 2.76
CA ASN A 186 3.92 -20.86 1.42
C ASN A 186 3.78 -19.45 0.85
N ALA A 187 4.90 -18.74 0.70
CA ALA A 187 4.92 -17.42 0.09
C ALA A 187 4.94 -17.49 -1.46
N GLY A 188 5.11 -18.67 -2.03
CA GLY A 188 5.24 -18.87 -3.48
C GLY A 188 6.52 -18.25 -4.05
N GLN A 189 6.57 -18.18 -5.39
CA GLN A 189 7.67 -17.59 -6.16
C GLN A 189 7.26 -16.25 -6.79
N ASN A 190 8.22 -15.51 -7.36
CA ASN A 190 7.91 -14.33 -8.18
C ASN A 190 7.43 -14.82 -9.56
N GLY A 191 6.18 -14.51 -9.91
CA GLY A 191 5.49 -15.05 -11.08
C GLY A 191 3.99 -15.22 -10.82
N GLN A 192 3.27 -15.85 -11.74
CA GLN A 192 1.81 -16.03 -11.59
C GLN A 192 1.46 -16.66 -10.25
N ARG A 193 0.49 -16.06 -9.57
CA ARG A 193 0.01 -16.54 -8.27
C ARG A 193 -0.56 -17.93 -8.43
N GLN A 194 -0.21 -18.82 -7.50
CA GLN A 194 -0.72 -20.20 -7.49
C GLN A 194 -1.76 -20.38 -6.39
N ASP A 195 -2.65 -21.35 -6.54
CA ASP A 195 -3.66 -21.67 -5.51
C ASP A 195 -3.02 -22.07 -4.19
N THR A 196 -1.83 -22.66 -4.21
CA THR A 196 -1.07 -23.04 -3.01
C THR A 196 -0.43 -21.88 -2.26
N ASP A 197 -0.44 -20.66 -2.81
CA ASP A 197 0.17 -19.50 -2.16
C ASP A 197 -0.71 -19.03 -1.01
N ASP A 198 -0.11 -18.75 0.15
CA ASP A 198 -0.84 -18.37 1.37
C ASP A 198 -1.11 -16.86 1.48
N PHE A 199 -0.50 -16.04 0.63
CA PHE A 199 -0.63 -14.59 0.66
C PHE A 199 -1.05 -14.04 -0.70
N PHE A 200 -1.95 -13.05 -0.68
CA PHE A 200 -2.34 -12.34 -1.90
C PHE A 200 -1.21 -11.44 -2.40
N VAL A 201 -0.53 -10.74 -1.49
CA VAL A 201 0.61 -9.88 -1.81
C VAL A 201 1.92 -10.58 -1.44
N ARG A 202 2.83 -10.65 -2.42
CA ARG A 202 4.24 -11.02 -2.25
C ARG A 202 5.11 -9.96 -2.89
N ARG A 203 5.97 -9.30 -2.12
CA ARG A 203 6.92 -8.33 -2.67
C ARG A 203 8.26 -8.36 -1.95
N PHE A 204 9.27 -8.88 -2.64
CA PHE A 204 10.64 -8.98 -2.17
C PHE A 204 11.50 -8.05 -3.03
N ARG A 205 12.26 -7.14 -2.41
CA ARG A 205 13.04 -6.13 -3.15
C ARG A 205 14.17 -5.55 -2.30
N ALA A 206 15.01 -4.76 -2.94
CA ALA A 206 15.94 -3.90 -2.26
C ALA A 206 15.83 -2.45 -2.76
N ILE A 207 16.23 -1.51 -1.91
CA ILE A 207 16.19 -0.07 -2.15
C ILE A 207 17.54 0.49 -1.75
N GLN A 208 18.09 1.38 -2.57
CA GLN A 208 19.14 2.27 -2.13
C GLN A 208 18.55 3.68 -2.01
N TRP A 209 18.70 4.27 -0.84
CA TRP A 209 18.45 5.67 -0.58
C TRP A 209 19.75 6.43 -0.70
N THR A 210 19.68 7.56 -1.39
CA THR A 210 20.71 8.59 -1.38
C THR A 210 20.07 9.81 -0.73
N TYR A 211 20.66 10.25 0.38
CA TYR A 211 20.29 11.48 1.07
C TYR A 211 21.17 12.62 0.56
N ASP A 212 21.13 13.78 1.22
CA ASP A 212 22.07 14.89 1.03
C ASP A 212 22.30 15.31 -0.42
N CYS A 213 21.30 15.10 -1.31
CA CYS A 213 21.38 15.50 -2.70
C CYS A 213 21.25 17.03 -2.78
N PRO A 214 22.21 17.74 -3.41
CA PRO A 214 22.19 19.20 -3.50
C PRO A 214 21.02 19.76 -4.32
N ALA A 215 20.46 18.97 -5.25
CA ALA A 215 19.28 19.37 -6.02
C ALA A 215 18.37 18.18 -6.35
N LEU A 216 17.12 18.47 -6.73
CA LEU A 216 16.07 17.48 -6.99
C LEU A 216 16.45 16.39 -7.99
N HIS A 217 17.38 16.66 -8.91
CA HIS A 217 17.83 15.68 -9.90
C HIS A 217 19.35 15.50 -9.91
N ASP A 218 20.01 15.92 -8.83
CA ASP A 218 21.47 15.83 -8.70
C ASP A 218 21.86 15.40 -7.29
N CYS A 219 22.50 14.23 -7.21
CA CYS A 219 23.09 13.69 -5.98
C CYS A 219 24.63 13.65 -6.06
N THR A 220 25.23 14.44 -6.95
CA THR A 220 26.69 14.56 -7.03
C THR A 220 27.21 15.11 -5.71
N GLY A 221 28.17 14.40 -5.10
CA GLY A 221 28.74 14.76 -3.80
C GLY A 221 27.98 14.23 -2.59
N ALA A 222 26.83 13.57 -2.77
CA ALA A 222 26.11 12.91 -1.69
C ALA A 222 27.00 11.86 -1.00
N SER A 223 26.92 11.83 0.32
CA SER A 223 27.79 11.05 1.20
C SER A 223 27.01 10.19 2.19
N ASN A 224 25.68 10.33 2.26
CA ASN A 224 24.82 9.57 3.14
C ASN A 224 23.90 8.65 2.33
N TYR A 225 24.08 7.34 2.51
CA TYR A 225 23.33 6.31 1.81
C TYR A 225 22.76 5.30 2.79
N LEU A 226 21.57 4.81 2.48
CA LEU A 226 20.96 3.68 3.19
C LEU A 226 20.57 2.61 2.18
N GLU A 227 21.08 1.41 2.38
CA GLU A 227 20.64 0.23 1.64
C GLU A 227 19.58 -0.49 2.47
N GLU A 228 18.45 -0.85 1.87
CA GLU A 228 17.39 -1.62 2.52
C GLU A 228 17.04 -2.87 1.71
N ALA A 229 17.00 -4.02 2.35
CA ALA A 229 16.35 -5.22 1.82
C ALA A 229 15.00 -5.41 2.52
N LEU A 230 13.95 -5.66 1.75
CA LEU A 230 12.59 -5.77 2.26
C LEU A 230 11.87 -7.03 1.74
N LEU A 231 11.18 -7.68 2.66
CA LEU A 231 10.26 -8.78 2.42
C LEU A 231 8.87 -8.40 2.94
N GLU A 232 7.90 -8.30 2.04
CA GLU A 232 6.52 -7.97 2.38
C GLU A 232 5.56 -9.06 1.90
N LEU A 233 4.89 -9.70 2.86
CA LEU A 233 3.78 -10.60 2.63
C LEU A 233 2.53 -10.02 3.29
N ARG A 234 1.42 -9.96 2.55
CA ARG A 234 0.16 -9.40 3.06
C ARG A 234 -1.04 -10.19 2.61
N ASN A 235 -2.08 -10.05 3.43
CA ASN A 235 -3.42 -10.53 3.17
C ASN A 235 -3.41 -12.04 3.01
N ALA A 236 -3.49 -12.73 4.16
CA ALA A 236 -3.62 -14.17 4.18
C ALA A 236 -4.82 -14.61 3.32
N ARG A 237 -4.57 -15.56 2.43
CA ARG A 237 -5.62 -16.15 1.61
C ARG A 237 -6.50 -17.07 2.45
N THR A 238 -7.67 -17.43 1.91
CA THR A 238 -8.69 -18.22 2.60
C THR A 238 -8.12 -19.47 3.31
N GLN A 239 -7.26 -20.23 2.63
CA GLN A 239 -6.61 -21.42 3.20
C GLN A 239 -5.60 -21.09 4.31
N ALA A 240 -4.85 -19.99 4.20
CA ALA A 240 -3.87 -19.57 5.19
C ALA A 240 -4.54 -19.16 6.51
N LYS A 241 -5.77 -18.63 6.45
CA LYS A 241 -6.58 -18.30 7.64
C LYS A 241 -6.94 -19.54 8.48
N GLN A 242 -6.91 -20.73 7.89
CA GLN A 242 -7.13 -22.01 8.59
C GLN A 242 -5.85 -22.55 9.26
N LYS A 243 -4.68 -21.98 8.94
CA LYS A 243 -3.40 -22.36 9.53
C LYS A 243 -3.18 -21.55 10.81
N THR A 244 -3.77 -22.03 11.90
CA THR A 244 -3.83 -21.30 13.17
C THR A 244 -2.82 -21.78 14.20
N LEU A 245 -2.38 -20.87 15.07
CA LEU A 245 -1.59 -21.11 16.27
C LEU A 245 -2.42 -20.78 17.51
N VAL A 246 -2.48 -21.69 18.46
CA VAL A 246 -3.06 -21.42 19.79
C VAL A 246 -1.94 -20.96 20.71
N LEU A 247 -2.00 -19.71 21.17
CA LEU A 247 -1.00 -19.16 22.09
C LEU A 247 -1.47 -19.42 23.51
N ASN A 248 -0.81 -20.35 24.20
CA ASN A 248 -1.13 -20.68 25.59
C ASN A 248 -0.24 -19.87 26.55
N ALA A 249 -0.53 -19.91 27.84
CA ALA A 249 0.18 -19.11 28.85
C ALA A 249 1.71 -19.33 28.91
N LYS A 250 2.23 -20.43 28.36
CA LYS A 250 3.68 -20.70 28.28
C LYS A 250 4.33 -20.12 27.01
N THR A 251 3.54 -19.75 26.00
CA THR A 251 4.05 -19.16 24.76
C THR A 251 4.57 -17.74 25.05
N GLN A 252 5.88 -17.55 24.93
CA GLN A 252 6.59 -16.29 25.16
C GLN A 252 7.24 -15.75 23.88
N GLY A 253 7.23 -16.52 22.79
CA GLY A 253 7.72 -16.08 21.49
C GLY A 253 7.15 -16.86 20.32
N LEU A 254 7.28 -16.28 19.13
CA LEU A 254 7.15 -16.96 17.85
C LEU A 254 8.53 -17.04 17.21
N ARG A 255 9.02 -18.25 16.96
CA ARG A 255 10.21 -18.48 16.16
C ARG A 255 9.81 -18.54 14.69
N LEU A 256 10.30 -17.59 13.90
CA LEU A 256 10.04 -17.44 12.48
C LEU A 256 11.26 -17.94 11.69
N ARG A 257 11.12 -19.04 10.97
CA ARG A 257 12.17 -19.59 10.11
C ARG A 257 11.81 -19.42 8.65
N TRP A 258 12.65 -18.70 7.93
CA TRP A 258 12.54 -18.51 6.49
C TRP A 258 13.30 -19.62 5.77
N THR A 259 12.69 -20.23 4.74
CA THR A 259 13.31 -21.33 3.97
C THR A 259 14.61 -20.94 3.29
N LEU A 260 14.82 -19.65 2.96
CA LEU A 260 16.08 -19.16 2.38
C LEU A 260 17.14 -18.81 3.44
N ARG A 261 16.78 -18.83 4.74
CA ARG A 261 17.69 -18.69 5.89
C ARG A 261 17.41 -19.77 6.94
N PRO A 262 17.56 -21.06 6.61
CA PRO A 262 17.05 -22.15 7.45
C PRO A 262 17.75 -22.28 8.82
N PHE A 263 18.97 -21.73 8.95
CA PHE A 263 19.79 -21.81 10.17
C PHE A 263 19.76 -20.53 11.02
N SER A 264 19.08 -19.49 10.56
CA SER A 264 19.04 -18.18 11.23
C SER A 264 17.58 -17.74 11.43
N ALA A 265 16.90 -18.40 12.35
CA ALA A 265 15.52 -18.07 12.69
C ALA A 265 15.45 -16.76 13.49
N TYR A 266 14.37 -16.01 13.26
CA TYR A 266 14.05 -14.84 14.08
C TYR A 266 13.23 -15.28 15.29
N THR A 267 13.44 -14.62 16.42
CA THR A 267 12.56 -14.76 17.59
C THR A 267 11.77 -13.49 17.77
N ILE A 268 10.45 -13.59 17.70
CA ILE A 268 9.52 -12.51 17.91
C ILE A 268 8.93 -12.68 19.31
N PRO A 269 9.24 -11.78 20.27
CA PRO A 269 8.66 -11.87 21.60
C PRO A 269 7.14 -11.78 21.55
N VAL A 270 6.45 -12.54 22.40
CA VAL A 270 4.98 -12.53 22.51
C VAL A 270 4.58 -12.04 23.89
N GLU A 271 3.84 -10.93 23.95
CA GLU A 271 3.19 -10.44 25.16
C GLU A 271 1.72 -10.83 25.16
N GLN A 272 1.27 -11.54 26.19
CA GLN A 272 -0.13 -11.93 26.36
C GLN A 272 -0.85 -11.02 27.36
N VAL A 273 -1.73 -10.18 26.85
CA VAL A 273 -2.52 -9.21 27.62
C VAL A 273 -3.78 -9.88 28.16
N ALA A 274 -3.90 -10.02 29.48
CA ALA A 274 -4.99 -10.73 30.11
C ALA A 274 -6.35 -10.01 29.98
N GLN A 275 -6.37 -8.68 30.17
CA GLN A 275 -7.59 -7.88 30.18
C GLN A 275 -7.38 -6.59 29.38
N PRO A 276 -7.39 -6.66 28.04
CA PRO A 276 -7.21 -5.47 27.22
C PRO A 276 -8.41 -4.52 27.37
N ALA A 277 -8.13 -3.21 27.32
CA ALA A 277 -9.17 -2.18 27.49
C ALA A 277 -10.18 -2.14 26.32
N TYR A 278 -9.82 -2.68 25.17
CA TYR A 278 -10.63 -2.71 23.95
C TYR A 278 -10.64 -4.12 23.35
N ASP A 279 -11.67 -4.39 22.54
CA ASP A 279 -11.74 -5.61 21.76
C ASP A 279 -11.02 -5.47 20.41
N TYR A 280 -10.80 -6.59 19.73
CA TYR A 280 -10.33 -6.64 18.35
C TYR A 280 -11.37 -6.12 17.36
N GLY A 281 -10.99 -5.92 16.11
CA GLY A 281 -11.85 -5.38 15.06
C GLY A 281 -11.83 -3.86 15.00
N PHE A 282 -12.31 -3.30 13.90
CA PHE A 282 -12.31 -1.86 13.69
C PHE A 282 -13.47 -1.47 12.77
N SER A 283 -14.29 -0.53 13.23
CA SER A 283 -15.37 0.06 12.45
C SER A 283 -15.44 1.57 12.67
N MET A 284 -16.14 2.24 11.76
CA MET A 284 -16.28 3.69 11.76
C MET A 284 -17.70 4.08 11.42
N ASP A 285 -18.25 5.01 12.20
CA ASP A 285 -19.48 5.71 11.84
C ASP A 285 -19.17 7.13 11.37
N VAL A 286 -19.91 7.56 10.35
CA VAL A 286 -19.91 8.93 9.84
C VAL A 286 -21.34 9.43 9.90
N THR A 287 -21.62 10.38 10.78
CA THR A 287 -22.98 10.88 11.01
C THR A 287 -23.08 12.35 10.60
N PRO A 288 -23.96 12.72 9.66
CA PRO A 288 -24.28 14.13 9.42
C PRO A 288 -24.88 14.75 10.69
N VAL A 289 -24.30 15.87 11.13
CA VAL A 289 -24.74 16.64 12.30
C VAL A 289 -25.60 17.82 11.87
N THR A 290 -25.28 18.46 10.74
CA THR A 290 -26.14 19.49 10.15
C THR A 290 -27.40 18.80 9.62
N PRO A 291 -28.62 19.17 10.07
CA PRO A 291 -29.84 18.57 9.55
C PRO A 291 -30.07 18.98 8.09
N PRO A 292 -30.59 18.08 7.23
CA PRO A 292 -31.05 18.46 5.91
C PRO A 292 -32.32 19.34 6.01
N LEU A 293 -32.76 19.89 4.88
CA LEU A 293 -34.08 20.49 4.73
C LEU A 293 -35.17 19.47 5.10
N LYS A 294 -36.39 19.97 5.35
CA LYS A 294 -37.56 19.12 5.69
C LYS A 294 -37.82 18.00 4.69
N ASP A 295 -37.38 18.18 3.46
CA ASP A 295 -37.60 17.27 2.36
C ASP A 295 -36.52 16.17 2.26
N GLY A 296 -35.48 16.22 3.11
CA GLY A 296 -34.39 15.26 3.19
C GLY A 296 -33.13 15.65 2.39
N THR A 297 -33.11 16.82 1.75
CA THR A 297 -31.99 17.28 0.91
C THR A 297 -31.20 18.42 1.56
N TYR A 298 -29.95 18.62 1.15
CA TYR A 298 -29.19 19.83 1.43
C TYR A 298 -29.29 20.79 0.24
N ALA A 299 -29.41 22.10 0.50
CA ALA A 299 -29.32 23.08 -0.57
C ALA A 299 -27.86 23.23 -1.06
N PRO A 300 -27.61 23.50 -2.36
CA PRO A 300 -26.33 24.02 -2.81
C PRO A 300 -25.89 25.22 -1.94
N GLY A 301 -24.60 25.33 -1.64
CA GLY A 301 -24.05 26.36 -0.75
C GLY A 301 -24.08 25.99 0.74
N THR A 302 -24.69 24.87 1.12
CA THR A 302 -24.80 24.47 2.53
C THR A 302 -23.47 23.95 3.08
N ALA A 303 -23.12 24.41 4.28
CA ALA A 303 -22.08 23.83 5.11
C ALA A 303 -22.63 22.63 5.90
N VAL A 304 -22.13 21.43 5.61
CA VAL A 304 -22.58 20.17 6.22
C VAL A 304 -21.51 19.66 7.17
N THR A 305 -21.82 19.63 8.45
CA THR A 305 -20.96 19.08 9.50
C THR A 305 -21.21 17.59 9.66
N PHE A 306 -20.15 16.81 9.85
CA PHE A 306 -20.16 15.38 10.12
C PHE A 306 -19.43 15.09 11.42
N ARG A 307 -19.78 13.96 12.05
CA ARG A 307 -19.07 13.39 13.21
C ARG A 307 -18.50 12.02 12.85
N LEU A 308 -17.26 11.79 13.27
CA LEU A 308 -16.55 10.52 13.20
C LEU A 308 -16.65 9.82 14.56
N THR A 309 -17.05 8.56 14.54
CA THR A 309 -16.97 7.68 15.72
C THR A 309 -16.20 6.42 15.35
N LEU A 310 -15.03 6.25 15.94
CA LEU A 310 -14.21 5.05 15.79
C LEU A 310 -14.59 4.02 16.86
N LYS A 311 -14.76 2.76 16.46
CA LYS A 311 -15.20 1.68 17.35
C LYS A 311 -14.35 0.42 17.20
N ASP A 312 -14.24 -0.37 18.26
CA ASP A 312 -13.76 -1.75 18.17
C ASP A 312 -14.88 -2.70 17.66
N GLY A 313 -14.54 -3.99 17.51
CA GLY A 313 -15.47 -5.02 17.03
C GLY A 313 -16.63 -5.35 17.98
N SER A 314 -16.59 -4.88 19.24
CA SER A 314 -17.72 -4.95 20.16
C SER A 314 -18.65 -3.72 20.06
N GLY A 315 -18.23 -2.71 19.30
CA GLY A 315 -18.93 -1.44 19.17
C GLY A 315 -18.52 -0.39 20.21
N LYS A 316 -17.53 -0.68 21.07
CA LYS A 316 -17.03 0.28 22.06
C LYS A 316 -16.24 1.39 21.36
N ARG A 317 -16.55 2.64 21.71
CA ARG A 317 -15.87 3.82 21.17
C ARG A 317 -14.40 3.86 21.58
N LEU A 318 -13.52 4.20 20.64
CA LEU A 318 -12.07 4.23 20.81
C LEU A 318 -11.51 5.58 21.29
N HIS A 319 -12.36 6.59 21.44
CA HIS A 319 -11.98 7.96 21.82
C HIS A 319 -13.16 8.65 22.53
N PRO A 320 -12.93 9.72 23.32
CA PRO A 320 -14.00 10.52 23.89
C PRO A 320 -14.89 11.21 22.85
N VAL A 321 -16.09 11.63 23.25
CA VAL A 321 -16.96 12.47 22.41
C VAL A 321 -16.32 13.85 22.23
N GLY A 322 -16.34 14.39 21.01
CA GLY A 322 -15.85 15.74 20.68
C GLY A 322 -14.41 15.77 20.22
N TRP A 323 -13.61 14.76 20.58
CA TRP A 323 -12.16 14.77 20.39
C TRP A 323 -11.62 13.40 19.96
N LEU A 324 -10.73 13.41 18.98
CA LEU A 324 -9.79 12.34 18.69
C LEU A 324 -8.48 12.62 19.44
N PRO A 325 -7.63 11.60 19.69
CA PRO A 325 -6.31 11.81 20.27
C PRO A 325 -5.47 12.77 19.42
N THR A 326 -4.54 13.49 20.06
CA THR A 326 -3.62 14.38 19.34
C THR A 326 -2.66 13.56 18.48
N TYR A 327 -1.95 14.21 17.56
CA TYR A 327 -0.94 13.51 16.76
C TYR A 327 0.20 12.99 17.64
N ASN A 328 0.63 13.76 18.63
CA ASN A 328 1.64 13.34 19.59
C ASN A 328 1.19 12.13 20.42
N ASP A 329 -0.07 12.09 20.87
CA ASP A 329 -0.60 10.94 21.62
C ASP A 329 -0.58 9.64 20.78
N VAL A 330 -0.83 9.76 19.46
CA VAL A 330 -0.88 8.62 18.54
C VAL A 330 0.51 8.14 18.13
N ILE A 331 1.44 9.05 17.86
CA ILE A 331 2.77 8.73 17.31
C ILE A 331 3.81 8.46 18.40
N PHE A 332 3.78 9.25 19.48
CA PHE A 332 4.78 9.21 20.54
C PHE A 332 4.22 8.77 21.91
N GLY A 333 2.89 8.75 22.06
CA GLY A 333 2.21 8.30 23.27
C GLY A 333 1.90 6.79 23.29
N ALA A 334 1.19 6.36 24.33
CA ALA A 334 0.86 4.94 24.56
C ALA A 334 -0.13 4.38 23.51
N ASN A 335 -1.04 5.22 23.00
CA ASN A 335 -2.03 4.86 21.97
C ASN A 335 -2.77 3.53 22.23
N ASP A 336 -3.31 3.35 23.44
CA ASP A 336 -3.91 2.08 23.89
C ASP A 336 -5.06 1.60 22.99
N ALA A 337 -5.79 2.52 22.37
CA ALA A 337 -6.90 2.20 21.46
C ALA A 337 -6.42 1.72 20.08
N GLY A 338 -5.15 1.96 19.71
CA GLY A 338 -4.58 1.56 18.44
C GLY A 338 -4.96 2.45 17.25
N ILE A 339 -5.47 3.66 17.50
CA ILE A 339 -5.85 4.63 16.45
C ILE A 339 -4.59 5.04 15.67
N GLN A 340 -4.64 5.15 14.35
CA GLN A 340 -3.48 5.55 13.56
C GLN A 340 -3.71 6.83 12.77
N TYR A 341 -2.66 7.64 12.66
CA TYR A 341 -2.54 8.78 11.76
C TYR A 341 -1.38 8.58 10.78
N TYR A 342 -1.18 9.57 9.91
CA TYR A 342 -0.09 9.56 8.93
C TYR A 342 1.27 9.34 9.61
N ARG A 343 2.06 8.39 9.11
CA ARG A 343 3.37 8.03 9.72
C ARG A 343 4.56 8.22 8.78
N ALA A 344 4.34 8.54 7.50
CA ALA A 344 5.40 8.46 6.51
C ALA A 344 6.50 9.55 6.65
N PHE A 345 6.36 10.50 7.57
CA PHE A 345 7.47 11.38 8.00
C PHE A 345 8.61 10.59 8.68
N PHE A 346 8.27 9.52 9.41
CA PHE A 346 9.24 8.71 10.19
C PHE A 346 9.48 7.33 9.57
N ASP A 347 8.56 6.85 8.76
CA ASP A 347 8.68 5.59 8.02
C ASP A 347 8.27 5.80 6.55
N PRO A 348 9.15 6.39 5.73
CA PRO A 348 8.82 6.82 4.37
C PRO A 348 8.27 5.69 3.51
N THR A 349 7.20 5.92 2.76
CA THR A 349 6.60 4.87 1.93
C THR A 349 6.84 5.10 0.44
N ALA A 350 6.75 4.04 -0.35
CA ALA A 350 6.80 4.12 -1.80
C ALA A 350 5.69 3.25 -2.39
N THR A 351 4.94 3.82 -3.33
CA THR A 351 3.89 3.09 -4.06
C THR A 351 4.52 1.86 -4.70
N TYR A 352 3.89 0.70 -4.51
CA TYR A 352 4.42 -0.63 -4.80
C TYR A 352 5.67 -1.03 -3.98
N TYR A 353 6.71 -0.18 -3.89
CA TYR A 353 8.07 -0.54 -3.49
C TYR A 353 8.43 -0.48 -2.01
N ARG A 354 7.67 0.19 -1.13
CA ARG A 354 7.97 0.19 0.31
C ARG A 354 6.74 0.41 1.17
N ARG A 355 6.31 -0.65 1.87
CA ARG A 355 5.40 -0.65 3.03
C ARG A 355 4.27 0.40 3.03
N LYS A 356 3.59 0.61 1.90
CA LYS A 356 2.57 1.68 1.76
C LYS A 356 1.42 1.55 2.77
N HIS A 357 1.12 0.35 3.25
CA HIS A 357 0.14 0.10 4.31
C HIS A 357 0.51 0.74 5.67
N ARG A 358 1.80 1.07 5.90
CA ARG A 358 2.28 1.77 7.11
C ARG A 358 2.12 3.28 7.04
N GLU A 359 1.71 3.83 5.90
CA GLU A 359 1.36 5.25 5.80
C GLU A 359 0.25 5.63 6.79
N ARG A 360 -0.73 4.73 6.99
CA ARG A 360 -1.75 4.79 8.05
C ARG A 360 -2.58 6.09 8.11
N MET A 361 -2.64 6.82 7.00
CA MET A 361 -3.37 8.10 6.93
C MET A 361 -4.86 7.93 7.22
N MET A 362 -5.38 8.74 8.16
CA MET A 362 -6.81 8.91 8.39
C MET A 362 -7.31 10.16 7.66
N MET A 363 -8.36 10.01 6.86
CA MET A 363 -8.88 11.09 6.01
C MET A 363 -10.39 11.00 5.83
N ALA A 364 -11.03 12.16 5.62
CA ALA A 364 -12.39 12.30 5.13
C ALA A 364 -12.39 12.97 3.75
N GLN A 365 -13.38 12.66 2.92
CA GLN A 365 -13.64 13.33 1.66
C GLN A 365 -15.13 13.48 1.40
N ILE A 366 -15.50 14.46 0.56
CA ILE A 366 -16.78 14.53 -0.13
C ILE A 366 -16.51 14.60 -1.64
N ILE A 367 -17.28 13.88 -2.44
CA ILE A 367 -17.21 13.94 -3.91
C ILE A 367 -18.61 13.83 -4.52
N GLY A 368 -18.89 14.61 -5.55
CA GLY A 368 -20.15 14.49 -6.28
C GLY A 368 -20.46 15.59 -7.29
N PRO A 369 -21.66 15.53 -7.90
CA PRO A 369 -22.67 14.48 -7.67
C PRO A 369 -22.24 13.13 -8.31
N ALA A 370 -22.82 12.02 -7.86
CA ALA A 370 -22.32 10.67 -8.13
C ALA A 370 -22.19 10.35 -9.62
N GLN A 371 -23.14 10.80 -10.45
CA GLN A 371 -23.16 10.64 -11.90
C GLN A 371 -22.02 11.36 -12.64
N ARG A 372 -21.30 12.26 -11.95
CA ARG A 372 -20.15 12.99 -12.50
C ARG A 372 -18.81 12.47 -12.00
N ILE A 373 -18.79 11.48 -11.09
CA ILE A 373 -17.55 11.00 -10.48
C ILE A 373 -16.62 10.44 -11.56
N GLN A 374 -15.41 11.01 -11.59
CA GLN A 374 -14.33 10.65 -12.50
C GLN A 374 -12.98 10.94 -11.83
N PRO A 375 -11.85 10.42 -12.36
CA PRO A 375 -10.54 10.75 -11.84
C PRO A 375 -10.26 12.27 -11.89
N ILE A 376 -9.83 12.82 -10.77
CA ILE A 376 -9.38 14.22 -10.63
C ILE A 376 -8.01 14.37 -11.28
N ARG A 377 -7.78 15.51 -11.95
CA ARG A 377 -6.57 15.74 -12.74
C ARG A 377 -5.90 17.07 -12.44
N ALA A 378 -6.64 18.02 -11.87
CA ALA A 378 -6.06 19.21 -11.26
C ALA A 378 -5.08 18.82 -10.15
N ILE A 379 -3.87 19.36 -10.24
CA ILE A 379 -2.83 19.16 -9.22
C ILE A 379 -3.11 20.12 -8.07
N ILE A 380 -3.06 19.61 -6.85
CA ILE A 380 -3.25 20.40 -5.64
C ILE A 380 -1.90 20.72 -5.04
N ASP A 381 -1.60 22.01 -4.93
CA ASP A 381 -0.30 22.50 -4.50
C ASP A 381 -0.09 22.35 -2.99
N MET A 382 1.18 22.24 -2.58
CA MET A 382 1.55 22.15 -1.17
C MET A 382 1.01 23.34 -0.36
N ASP A 383 0.97 24.53 -0.95
CA ASP A 383 0.46 25.74 -0.29
C ASP A 383 -0.97 25.56 0.22
N ALA A 384 -1.81 24.82 -0.51
CA ALA A 384 -3.18 24.51 -0.07
C ALA A 384 -3.23 23.56 1.14
N PHE A 385 -2.17 22.77 1.37
CA PHE A 385 -2.05 21.85 2.50
C PHE A 385 -1.47 22.51 3.75
N VAL A 386 -0.68 23.57 3.60
CA VAL A 386 -0.02 24.25 4.73
C VAL A 386 -0.69 25.58 5.12
N ASP A 387 -1.72 26.01 4.39
CA ASP A 387 -2.48 27.21 4.74
C ASP A 387 -3.10 27.09 6.15
N PRO A 388 -2.67 27.91 7.13
CA PRO A 388 -3.13 27.80 8.50
C PRO A 388 -4.63 28.12 8.67
N ALA A 389 -5.26 28.81 7.71
CA ALA A 389 -6.68 29.15 7.73
C ALA A 389 -7.58 28.04 7.16
N VAL A 390 -7.00 26.99 6.55
CA VAL A 390 -7.75 25.99 5.78
C VAL A 390 -7.62 24.59 6.40
N ASP A 391 -8.67 24.17 7.10
CA ASP A 391 -8.77 22.82 7.67
C ASP A 391 -9.26 21.76 6.66
N VAL A 392 -9.86 22.21 5.55
CA VAL A 392 -10.51 21.38 4.51
C VAL A 392 -10.11 21.90 3.13
N GLN A 393 -9.47 21.06 2.33
CA GLN A 393 -8.96 21.42 1.02
C GLN A 393 -10.00 21.12 -0.07
N THR A 394 -10.22 22.08 -0.98
CA THR A 394 -10.96 21.82 -2.22
C THR A 394 -9.99 21.27 -3.26
N ILE A 395 -10.23 20.05 -3.71
CA ILE A 395 -9.32 19.31 -4.60
C ILE A 395 -9.84 19.11 -6.00
N SER A 396 -11.12 19.38 -6.22
CA SER A 396 -11.67 19.47 -7.56
C SER A 396 -12.88 20.36 -7.59
N THR A 397 -13.09 21.03 -8.72
CA THR A 397 -14.30 21.80 -8.99
C THR A 397 -14.98 21.29 -10.25
N ALA A 398 -16.31 21.45 -10.33
CA ALA A 398 -17.05 21.08 -11.52
C ALA A 398 -16.55 21.79 -12.78
N ALA A 399 -16.12 23.04 -12.66
CA ALA A 399 -15.61 23.83 -13.78
C ALA A 399 -14.26 23.32 -14.31
N GLN A 400 -13.38 22.84 -13.42
CA GLN A 400 -12.01 22.44 -13.78
C GLN A 400 -11.89 20.94 -14.09
N ASP A 401 -12.51 20.09 -13.26
CA ASP A 401 -12.36 18.64 -13.34
C ASP A 401 -13.65 17.93 -13.75
N GLY A 402 -14.76 18.65 -13.91
CA GLY A 402 -16.07 18.07 -14.18
C GLY A 402 -16.72 17.38 -12.99
N VAL A 403 -16.12 17.48 -11.79
CA VAL A 403 -16.65 16.94 -10.53
C VAL A 403 -16.19 17.80 -9.35
N PHE A 404 -17.05 17.98 -8.34
CA PHE A 404 -16.67 18.65 -7.10
C PHE A 404 -16.09 17.66 -6.10
N SER A 405 -15.03 18.04 -5.40
CA SER A 405 -14.53 17.31 -4.25
C SER A 405 -13.77 18.17 -3.26
N GLN A 406 -13.93 17.84 -1.98
CA GLN A 406 -13.14 18.34 -0.86
C GLN A 406 -12.61 17.16 -0.05
N PHE A 407 -11.48 17.35 0.64
CA PHE A 407 -10.99 16.39 1.62
C PHE A 407 -10.39 17.08 2.85
N ARG A 408 -10.17 16.28 3.89
CA ARG A 408 -9.47 16.65 5.12
C ARG A 408 -8.70 15.46 5.66
N THR A 409 -7.51 15.67 6.20
CA THR A 409 -6.81 14.67 7.05
C THR A 409 -7.21 14.82 8.52
N PHE A 410 -6.95 13.80 9.33
CA PHE A 410 -7.02 13.91 10.80
C PHE A 410 -5.61 13.70 11.40
N PRO A 411 -5.03 14.68 12.12
CA PRO A 411 -5.42 16.11 12.19
C PRO A 411 -5.49 16.78 10.81
N SER A 412 -6.09 17.98 10.71
CA SER A 412 -6.16 18.73 9.43
C SER A 412 -4.78 18.97 8.83
N ALA A 413 -4.73 19.07 7.50
CA ALA A 413 -3.48 19.00 6.75
C ALA A 413 -2.50 20.11 7.16
N ASN A 414 -3.01 21.32 7.39
CA ASN A 414 -2.25 22.48 7.89
C ASN A 414 -1.53 22.19 9.22
N LYS A 415 -2.17 21.47 10.13
CA LYS A 415 -1.58 21.09 11.43
C LYS A 415 -0.63 19.90 11.29
N LEU A 416 -1.01 18.91 10.48
CA LEU A 416 -0.25 17.68 10.28
C LEU A 416 1.05 17.94 9.53
N PHE A 417 0.97 18.52 8.32
CA PHE A 417 2.12 18.84 7.49
C PHE A 417 2.87 20.06 8.02
N GLY A 418 2.17 21.08 8.55
CA GLY A 418 2.83 22.22 9.20
C GLY A 418 3.78 21.78 10.31
N GLY A 419 3.38 20.81 11.14
CA GLY A 419 4.25 20.28 12.20
C GLY A 419 5.41 19.40 11.73
N ALA A 420 5.40 18.91 10.49
CA ALA A 420 6.51 18.16 9.94
C ALA A 420 7.68 19.06 9.49
N PHE A 421 7.39 20.35 9.24
CA PHE A 421 8.36 21.32 8.72
C PHE A 421 8.71 22.41 9.74
N ASP A 422 8.16 22.34 10.96
CA ASP A 422 8.38 23.30 12.03
C ASP A 422 8.79 22.57 13.33
N PRO A 423 10.07 22.64 13.74
CA PRO A 423 10.58 21.94 14.92
C PRO A 423 10.04 22.47 16.26
N VAL A 424 9.34 23.62 16.28
CA VAL A 424 8.67 24.17 17.47
C VAL A 424 7.14 24.07 17.41
N HIS A 425 6.60 23.30 16.46
CA HIS A 425 5.18 23.35 16.15
C HIS A 425 4.29 22.75 17.23
N ALA A 426 3.48 23.60 17.87
CA ALA A 426 2.49 23.16 18.84
C ALA A 426 1.32 22.36 18.22
N ALA A 427 1.15 22.34 16.89
CA ALA A 427 -0.07 21.77 16.30
C ALA A 427 -0.15 20.24 16.34
N TRP A 428 0.96 19.51 16.50
CA TRP A 428 0.91 18.06 16.73
C TRP A 428 0.37 17.71 18.13
N ALA A 429 0.48 18.63 19.09
CA ALA A 429 -0.16 18.55 20.40
C ALA A 429 -1.57 19.19 20.42
N ALA A 430 -2.01 19.82 19.32
CA ALA A 430 -3.30 20.47 19.29
C ALA A 430 -4.44 19.44 19.31
N PRO A 431 -5.55 19.75 20.01
CA PRO A 431 -6.73 18.90 20.00
C PRO A 431 -7.27 18.66 18.58
N VAL A 432 -7.65 17.41 18.30
CA VAL A 432 -8.24 17.00 17.03
C VAL A 432 -9.73 16.81 17.23
N SER A 433 -10.58 17.59 16.55
CA SER A 433 -12.03 17.40 16.67
C SER A 433 -12.48 16.10 16.00
N ASP A 434 -13.44 15.41 16.62
CA ASP A 434 -14.16 14.31 15.98
C ASP A 434 -15.24 14.80 14.99
N THR A 435 -15.36 16.11 14.78
CA THR A 435 -16.25 16.72 13.80
C THR A 435 -15.50 17.55 12.76
N TRP A 436 -16.09 17.64 11.57
CA TRP A 436 -15.58 18.49 10.48
C TRP A 436 -16.73 18.93 9.59
N THR A 437 -16.50 19.98 8.80
CA THR A 437 -17.52 20.58 7.94
C THR A 437 -17.03 20.63 6.50
N PHE A 438 -17.82 20.09 5.58
CA PHE A 438 -17.64 20.34 4.15
C PHE A 438 -18.59 21.43 3.68
N THR A 439 -18.17 22.25 2.74
CA THR A 439 -19.01 23.29 2.15
C THR A 439 -19.38 22.87 0.74
N VAL A 440 -20.64 22.47 0.55
CA VAL A 440 -21.17 22.18 -0.78
C VAL A 440 -21.21 23.48 -1.59
N PRO A 441 -20.69 23.54 -2.83
CA PRO A 441 -20.66 24.77 -3.61
C PRO A 441 -22.07 25.33 -3.85
N ALA A 442 -22.18 26.66 -3.94
CA ALA A 442 -23.45 27.32 -4.26
C ALA A 442 -24.00 26.94 -5.65
N ASN A 443 -23.11 26.55 -6.57
CA ASN A 443 -23.42 26.07 -7.92
C ASN A 443 -23.36 24.54 -8.03
N ALA A 444 -23.50 23.80 -6.92
CA ALA A 444 -23.51 22.34 -6.94
C ALA A 444 -24.65 21.79 -7.82
N GLU A 445 -24.31 20.90 -8.76
CA GLU A 445 -25.30 20.18 -9.57
C GLU A 445 -26.12 19.24 -8.66
N PRO A 446 -27.45 19.17 -8.82
CA PRO A 446 -28.27 18.27 -8.00
C PRO A 446 -27.87 16.79 -8.14
N GLY A 447 -27.88 16.07 -7.01
CA GLY A 447 -27.71 14.62 -6.99
C GLY A 447 -27.19 14.09 -5.66
N THR A 448 -26.70 12.86 -5.69
CA THR A 448 -26.10 12.17 -4.55
C THR A 448 -24.63 12.52 -4.42
N TYR A 449 -24.17 12.89 -3.23
CA TYR A 449 -22.76 13.13 -2.91
C TYR A 449 -22.27 12.06 -1.94
N LEU A 450 -21.06 11.56 -2.18
CA LEU A 450 -20.45 10.51 -1.36
C LEU A 450 -19.49 11.13 -0.35
N VAL A 451 -19.75 10.92 0.94
CA VAL A 451 -18.87 11.32 2.02
C VAL A 451 -18.18 10.07 2.55
N THR A 452 -16.86 10.00 2.42
CA THR A 452 -16.09 8.80 2.78
C THR A 452 -15.02 9.13 3.80
N VAL A 453 -14.92 8.32 4.84
CA VAL A 453 -13.79 8.32 5.77
C VAL A 453 -13.00 7.03 5.59
N LYS A 454 -11.67 7.13 5.58
CA LYS A 454 -10.76 5.99 5.64
C LYS A 454 -9.83 6.11 6.84
N GLY A 455 -9.36 4.97 7.32
CA GLY A 455 -8.44 4.90 8.45
C GLY A 455 -7.91 3.50 8.67
N ARG A 456 -7.04 3.36 9.67
CA ARG A 456 -6.44 2.09 10.05
C ARG A 456 -6.34 1.98 11.57
N ARG A 457 -6.46 0.75 12.08
CA ARG A 457 -6.23 0.45 13.50
C ARG A 457 -5.15 -0.62 13.62
N VAL A 458 -4.21 -0.39 14.53
CA VAL A 458 -3.21 -1.37 14.94
C VAL A 458 -3.40 -1.64 16.42
N PHE A 459 -3.92 -2.81 16.76
CA PHE A 459 -4.28 -3.14 18.14
C PHE A 459 -3.95 -4.60 18.44
N LEU A 460 -3.09 -4.83 19.44
CA LEU A 460 -2.69 -6.17 19.90
C LEU A 460 -2.42 -7.17 18.76
N GLY A 461 -1.49 -6.80 17.87
CA GLY A 461 -1.03 -7.64 16.77
C GLY A 461 -1.92 -7.61 15.53
N GLU A 462 -3.17 -7.16 15.65
CA GLU A 462 -4.08 -6.94 14.52
C GLU A 462 -3.75 -5.62 13.83
N ASP A 463 -3.64 -5.65 12.50
CA ASP A 463 -3.43 -4.46 11.66
C ASP A 463 -4.42 -4.44 10.49
N ILE A 464 -5.52 -3.70 10.68
CA ILE A 464 -6.68 -3.73 9.78
C ILE A 464 -7.09 -2.33 9.32
N PRO A 465 -7.33 -2.17 8.00
CA PRO A 465 -7.93 -0.96 7.47
C PRO A 465 -9.47 -0.99 7.63
N SER A 466 -10.10 0.18 7.60
CA SER A 466 -11.54 0.30 7.43
C SER A 466 -11.85 1.58 6.65
N SER A 467 -13.02 1.61 6.01
CA SER A 467 -13.59 2.80 5.40
C SER A 467 -15.09 2.83 5.61
N LYS A 468 -15.69 4.02 5.64
CA LYS A 468 -17.14 4.21 5.71
C LYS A 468 -17.55 5.27 4.70
N THR A 469 -18.52 4.96 3.86
CA THR A 469 -19.15 5.92 2.95
C THR A 469 -20.60 6.13 3.35
N VAL A 470 -21.03 7.39 3.41
CA VAL A 470 -22.44 7.78 3.54
C VAL A 470 -22.83 8.65 2.36
N GLU A 471 -24.10 8.58 1.98
CA GLU A 471 -24.68 9.39 0.91
C GLU A 471 -25.43 10.58 1.52
N ILE A 472 -25.23 11.77 0.94
CA ILE A 472 -26.12 12.91 1.17
C ILE A 472 -26.76 13.32 -0.16
N GLN A 473 -27.99 13.83 -0.10
CA GLN A 473 -28.70 14.33 -1.28
C GLN A 473 -28.60 15.85 -1.33
N VAL A 474 -28.19 16.40 -2.48
CA VAL A 474 -28.04 17.86 -2.69
C VAL A 474 -28.99 18.30 -3.80
N GLY A 475 -29.86 19.28 -3.51
CA GLY A 475 -30.74 19.94 -4.49
C GLY A 475 -31.85 19.06 -5.11
N THR A 476 -31.84 17.74 -4.88
CA THR A 476 -32.86 16.79 -5.37
C THR A 476 -32.94 15.59 -4.43
N LYS A 477 -34.11 14.97 -4.34
CA LYS A 477 -34.30 13.69 -3.63
C LYS A 477 -33.91 12.49 -4.48
N GLN A 478 -33.77 12.67 -5.78
CA GLN A 478 -33.46 11.60 -6.71
C GLN A 478 -32.02 11.15 -6.50
N ARG A 479 -31.86 9.91 -6.03
CA ARG A 479 -30.56 9.27 -5.90
C ARG A 479 -29.91 9.16 -7.28
N THR A 480 -28.68 9.63 -7.43
CA THR A 480 -27.87 9.47 -8.64
C THR A 480 -26.78 8.44 -8.40
N GLN A 481 -26.25 7.82 -9.47
CA GLN A 481 -25.28 6.72 -9.38
C GLN A 481 -24.00 7.01 -10.17
N PRO A 482 -22.83 6.53 -9.72
CA PRO A 482 -21.59 6.63 -10.48
C PRO A 482 -21.63 5.83 -11.77
N ALA A 483 -21.18 6.44 -12.87
CA ALA A 483 -20.93 5.76 -14.13
C ALA A 483 -19.49 5.24 -14.16
N LEU A 484 -19.27 4.02 -13.65
CA LEU A 484 -17.95 3.42 -13.59
C LEU A 484 -17.51 2.97 -14.99
N THR A 485 -16.33 3.40 -15.42
CA THR A 485 -15.76 3.07 -16.74
C THR A 485 -14.69 1.98 -16.67
N THR A 486 -14.46 1.44 -15.49
CA THR A 486 -13.49 0.38 -15.20
C THR A 486 -14.12 -0.75 -14.40
N GLY A 487 -13.44 -1.88 -14.24
CA GLY A 487 -13.90 -3.07 -13.51
C GLY A 487 -14.34 -4.22 -14.43
N PRO A 488 -14.90 -5.30 -13.86
CA PRO A 488 -15.00 -5.57 -12.43
C PRO A 488 -13.67 -6.09 -11.84
N CYS A 489 -13.26 -5.55 -10.68
CA CYS A 489 -11.96 -5.87 -10.06
C CYS A 489 -11.95 -7.24 -9.34
N ASN A 490 -13.12 -7.72 -8.91
CA ASN A 490 -13.30 -8.97 -8.18
C ASN A 490 -12.99 -10.23 -9.03
N SER A 491 -12.80 -10.07 -10.35
CA SER A 491 -12.32 -11.13 -11.23
C SER A 491 -10.92 -11.63 -10.84
N CYS A 492 -10.07 -10.77 -10.26
CA CYS A 492 -8.72 -11.11 -9.80
C CYS A 492 -8.50 -10.83 -8.30
N HIS A 493 -9.37 -10.01 -7.68
CA HIS A 493 -9.32 -9.62 -6.28
C HIS A 493 -10.29 -10.45 -5.43
N SER A 494 -9.88 -11.69 -5.15
CA SER A 494 -10.64 -12.68 -4.37
C SER A 494 -9.74 -13.38 -3.35
N GLU A 495 -10.36 -14.18 -2.48
CA GLU A 495 -9.72 -15.07 -1.51
C GLU A 495 -8.70 -14.37 -0.60
N GLY A 496 -9.08 -13.24 -0.01
CA GLY A 496 -8.18 -12.38 0.78
C GLY A 496 -7.64 -11.18 0.00
N GLY A 497 -7.84 -11.16 -1.33
CA GLY A 497 -7.53 -10.06 -2.23
C GLY A 497 -8.61 -8.99 -2.40
N GLU A 498 -9.79 -9.19 -1.80
CA GLU A 498 -10.96 -8.34 -2.03
C GLU A 498 -10.69 -6.90 -1.62
N LEU A 499 -11.18 -5.91 -2.37
CA LEU A 499 -10.99 -4.49 -2.05
C LEU A 499 -11.58 -4.07 -0.70
N SER A 500 -12.60 -4.78 -0.22
CA SER A 500 -13.15 -4.64 1.13
C SER A 500 -12.21 -5.17 2.23
N THR A 501 -11.15 -5.90 1.88
CA THR A 501 -10.12 -6.44 2.78
C THR A 501 -8.77 -5.75 2.61
N VAL A 502 -8.35 -5.53 1.37
CA VAL A 502 -7.03 -4.96 1.05
C VAL A 502 -7.04 -3.42 1.09
N LEU A 503 -5.84 -2.83 1.06
CA LEU A 503 -5.64 -1.37 0.99
C LEU A 503 -6.31 -0.61 2.16
N HIS A 504 -7.46 0.00 1.88
CA HIS A 504 -8.25 0.80 2.83
C HIS A 504 -9.56 0.12 3.25
N GLY A 505 -9.79 -1.13 2.83
CA GLY A 505 -11.03 -1.85 3.11
C GLY A 505 -12.24 -1.14 2.50
N ASN A 506 -12.13 -0.75 1.22
CA ASN A 506 -13.12 0.02 0.50
C ASN A 506 -13.33 -0.56 -0.91
N ASP A 507 -14.51 -1.11 -1.15
CA ASP A 507 -14.95 -1.63 -2.45
C ASP A 507 -15.79 -0.63 -3.26
N ASN A 508 -16.12 0.53 -2.68
CA ASN A 508 -16.72 1.65 -3.40
C ASN A 508 -15.66 2.39 -4.22
N ARG A 509 -15.52 1.97 -5.48
CA ARG A 509 -14.56 2.53 -6.45
C ARG A 509 -14.79 4.02 -6.74
N ALA A 510 -16.03 4.50 -6.66
CA ALA A 510 -16.33 5.91 -6.86
C ALA A 510 -15.76 6.78 -5.73
N ALA A 511 -15.66 6.24 -4.52
CA ALA A 511 -15.05 6.92 -3.37
C ALA A 511 -13.52 7.03 -3.44
N CYS A 512 -12.85 6.34 -4.37
CA CYS A 512 -11.38 6.38 -4.49
C CYS A 512 -10.88 7.71 -5.05
N ALA A 513 -11.61 8.33 -5.99
CA ALA A 513 -11.08 9.41 -6.84
C ALA A 513 -10.64 10.66 -6.05
N ALA A 514 -11.35 11.01 -4.98
CA ALA A 514 -11.03 12.17 -4.15
C ALA A 514 -9.75 11.98 -3.33
N CYS A 515 -9.62 10.85 -2.61
CA CYS A 515 -8.40 10.57 -1.85
C CYS A 515 -7.19 10.28 -2.75
N HIS A 516 -7.43 9.98 -4.02
CA HIS A 516 -6.43 9.74 -5.04
C HIS A 516 -6.51 10.82 -6.13
N ALA A 517 -6.32 12.07 -5.72
CA ALA A 517 -6.07 13.21 -6.59
C ALA A 517 -4.55 13.44 -6.75
N PRO A 518 -4.09 14.17 -7.78
CA PRO A 518 -2.68 14.50 -7.91
C PRO A 518 -2.30 15.60 -6.92
N LEU A 519 -1.27 15.32 -6.10
CA LEU A 519 -0.76 16.26 -5.10
C LEU A 519 0.62 16.76 -5.55
N GLY A 520 0.92 18.03 -5.32
CA GLY A 520 2.20 18.64 -5.74
C GLY A 520 3.45 17.96 -5.15
N PHE A 521 3.27 17.18 -4.08
CA PHE A 521 4.31 16.41 -3.40
C PHE A 521 4.15 14.89 -3.50
N GLU A 522 3.06 14.42 -4.12
CA GLU A 522 2.77 13.00 -4.37
C GLU A 522 2.03 12.92 -5.71
N LEU A 523 2.77 13.19 -6.80
CA LEU A 523 2.18 13.25 -8.15
C LEU A 523 1.62 11.90 -8.57
N GLU A 524 2.09 10.79 -8.01
CA GLU A 524 1.52 9.47 -8.20
C GLU A 524 0.21 9.24 -7.42
N GLY A 525 -0.29 10.25 -6.72
CA GLY A 525 -1.61 10.30 -6.06
C GLY A 525 -2.76 9.66 -6.85
N PRO A 526 -2.94 9.98 -8.14
CA PRO A 526 -4.13 9.60 -8.90
C PRO A 526 -4.36 8.11 -9.02
N VAL A 527 -5.64 7.71 -8.89
CA VAL A 527 -6.01 6.29 -8.89
C VAL A 527 -5.58 5.59 -10.18
N PHE A 528 -5.70 6.27 -11.32
CA PHE A 528 -5.28 5.71 -12.61
C PHE A 528 -3.75 5.52 -12.69
N VAL A 529 -2.95 6.39 -12.08
CA VAL A 529 -1.49 6.21 -12.02
C VAL A 529 -1.16 5.01 -11.13
N ARG A 530 -1.71 4.97 -9.91
CA ARG A 530 -1.39 3.90 -8.94
C ARG A 530 -1.82 2.52 -9.42
N VAL A 531 -3.02 2.41 -10.01
CA VAL A 531 -3.54 1.13 -10.50
C VAL A 531 -2.62 0.59 -11.61
N HIS A 532 -2.31 1.37 -12.63
CA HIS A 532 -1.39 0.93 -13.68
C HIS A 532 0.01 0.64 -13.13
N PHE A 533 0.54 1.47 -12.23
CA PHE A 533 1.87 1.29 -11.66
C PHE A 533 2.00 0.00 -10.85
N VAL A 534 1.05 -0.27 -9.94
CA VAL A 534 1.09 -1.47 -9.10
C VAL A 534 0.95 -2.74 -9.94
N HIS A 535 0.07 -2.76 -10.94
CA HIS A 535 -0.10 -3.94 -11.79
C HIS A 535 1.08 -4.12 -12.76
N SER A 536 1.62 -3.04 -13.35
CA SER A 536 2.75 -3.13 -14.27
C SER A 536 4.06 -3.58 -13.62
N ARG A 537 4.22 -3.32 -12.32
CA ARG A 537 5.39 -3.79 -11.57
C ARG A 537 5.17 -5.17 -10.94
N SER A 538 3.95 -5.69 -10.90
CA SER A 538 3.67 -7.00 -10.33
C SER A 538 3.76 -8.10 -11.40
N GLU A 539 4.56 -9.13 -11.13
CA GLU A 539 4.62 -10.35 -11.95
C GLU A 539 3.51 -11.35 -11.59
N ARG A 540 2.63 -10.99 -10.66
CA ARG A 540 1.55 -11.82 -10.14
C ARG A 540 0.18 -11.39 -10.69
N VAL A 541 0.18 -10.80 -11.89
CA VAL A 541 -1.04 -10.44 -12.63
C VAL A 541 -1.31 -11.55 -13.63
N ASP A 542 -2.47 -12.19 -13.51
CA ASP A 542 -2.82 -13.42 -14.23
C ASP A 542 -3.28 -13.15 -15.69
N THR A 543 -2.95 -11.98 -16.25
CA THR A 543 -3.33 -11.54 -17.59
C THR A 543 -2.27 -10.63 -18.21
N SER A 544 -2.32 -10.48 -19.54
CA SER A 544 -1.46 -9.51 -20.23
C SER A 544 -1.82 -8.08 -19.82
N LEU A 545 -0.81 -7.29 -19.47
CA LEU A 545 -0.97 -5.86 -19.14
C LEU A 545 -1.40 -5.02 -20.34
N ALA A 546 -1.23 -5.52 -21.57
CA ALA A 546 -1.70 -4.85 -22.78
C ALA A 546 -3.22 -5.03 -23.00
N GLN A 547 -3.86 -6.01 -22.36
CA GLN A 547 -5.30 -6.27 -22.49
C GLN A 547 -6.12 -5.32 -21.62
N CYS A 548 -6.24 -4.06 -22.04
CA CYS A 548 -6.98 -3.02 -21.32
C CYS A 548 -8.41 -3.44 -20.98
N SER A 549 -9.09 -4.19 -21.85
CA SER A 549 -10.45 -4.73 -21.67
C SER A 549 -10.64 -5.57 -20.39
N LYS A 550 -9.57 -6.04 -19.74
CA LYS A 550 -9.64 -6.71 -18.43
C LYS A 550 -10.01 -5.77 -17.28
N CYS A 551 -9.76 -4.47 -17.46
CA CYS A 551 -10.02 -3.44 -16.46
C CYS A 551 -10.88 -2.30 -16.97
N HIS A 552 -10.91 -2.04 -18.28
CA HIS A 552 -11.63 -0.95 -18.91
C HIS A 552 -12.92 -1.47 -19.55
N LEU A 553 -14.05 -0.87 -19.20
CA LEU A 553 -15.37 -1.32 -19.65
C LEU A 553 -15.76 -0.77 -21.02
N THR A 554 -15.13 0.32 -21.47
CA THR A 554 -15.50 0.99 -22.72
C THR A 554 -14.27 1.49 -23.47
N LYS A 555 -14.37 1.64 -24.80
CA LYS A 555 -13.30 2.21 -25.62
C LYS A 555 -12.92 3.61 -25.15
N GLN A 556 -13.92 4.44 -24.84
CA GLN A 556 -13.73 5.82 -24.40
C GLN A 556 -12.87 5.91 -23.14
N SER A 557 -12.94 4.90 -22.26
CA SER A 557 -12.18 4.88 -21.02
C SER A 557 -10.65 4.75 -21.19
N VAL A 558 -10.17 4.30 -22.36
CA VAL A 558 -8.73 4.24 -22.69
C VAL A 558 -8.25 5.39 -23.57
N GLN A 559 -9.15 6.27 -24.03
CA GLN A 559 -8.83 7.32 -25.02
C GLN A 559 -8.27 8.61 -24.41
N ARG A 560 -8.16 8.70 -23.09
CA ARG A 560 -7.50 9.84 -22.44
C ARG A 560 -6.08 9.48 -22.03
N THR A 561 -5.13 9.63 -22.95
CA THR A 561 -3.71 9.47 -22.66
C THR A 561 -3.07 10.77 -22.19
N SER A 562 -2.14 10.61 -21.25
CA SER A 562 -1.22 11.62 -20.74
C SER A 562 0.10 10.93 -20.44
N LYS A 563 1.19 11.68 -20.23
CA LYS A 563 2.45 11.05 -19.78
C LYS A 563 2.23 10.25 -18.51
N ALA A 564 1.49 10.79 -17.54
CA ALA A 564 1.22 10.13 -16.28
C ALA A 564 0.47 8.80 -16.45
N ALA A 565 -0.52 8.75 -17.35
CA ALA A 565 -1.24 7.51 -17.65
C ALA A 565 -0.32 6.49 -18.35
N CYS A 566 0.43 6.91 -19.37
CA CYS A 566 1.26 5.98 -20.16
C CYS A 566 2.48 5.48 -19.38
N LEU A 567 3.23 6.38 -18.75
CA LEU A 567 4.52 6.08 -18.10
C LEU A 567 4.36 5.45 -16.72
N SER A 568 3.14 5.45 -16.18
CA SER A 568 2.81 4.56 -15.06
C SER A 568 2.95 3.08 -15.42
N CYS A 569 2.95 2.72 -16.71
CA CYS A 569 3.25 1.36 -17.21
C CYS A 569 4.55 1.31 -18.02
N HIS A 570 4.73 2.23 -18.97
CA HIS A 570 5.90 2.28 -19.85
C HIS A 570 7.12 2.85 -19.14
N LYS A 571 8.26 2.17 -19.26
CA LYS A 571 9.54 2.61 -18.69
C LYS A 571 10.42 3.42 -19.66
N SER A 572 9.96 3.57 -20.90
CA SER A 572 10.66 4.30 -21.96
C SER A 572 9.66 4.75 -23.04
N TYR A 573 10.05 5.75 -23.83
CA TYR A 573 9.41 6.12 -25.09
C TYR A 573 10.47 6.42 -26.15
N PRO A 574 10.11 6.54 -27.44
CA PRO A 574 11.07 6.85 -28.51
C PRO A 574 11.82 8.17 -28.30
N LYS A 575 13.03 8.29 -28.87
CA LYS A 575 13.84 9.53 -28.78
C LYS A 575 13.12 10.77 -29.31
N SER A 576 12.20 10.61 -30.26
CA SER A 576 11.34 11.70 -30.74
C SER A 576 10.39 12.22 -29.66
N HIS A 577 9.91 11.38 -28.75
CA HIS A 577 9.15 11.82 -27.59
C HIS A 577 10.05 12.55 -26.60
N GLU A 578 11.28 12.08 -26.39
CA GLU A 578 12.25 12.76 -25.52
C GLU A 578 12.53 14.20 -26.00
N GLN A 579 12.71 14.37 -27.31
CA GLN A 579 12.93 15.69 -27.91
C GLN A 579 11.74 16.64 -27.73
N ASN A 580 10.51 16.13 -27.83
CA ASN A 580 9.30 16.95 -27.76
C ASN A 580 8.79 17.16 -26.33
N PHE A 581 9.12 16.26 -25.41
CA PHE A 581 8.50 16.20 -24.09
C PHE A 581 9.51 16.20 -22.94
N GLY A 582 10.81 16.30 -23.21
CA GLY A 582 11.88 16.14 -22.22
C GLY A 582 12.11 14.66 -21.87
N PRO A 583 13.10 14.34 -21.01
CA PRO A 583 13.39 12.96 -20.57
C PRO A 583 12.39 12.45 -19.53
N ILE A 584 12.43 11.13 -19.27
CA ILE A 584 11.71 10.51 -18.16
C ILE A 584 12.46 10.80 -16.86
N THR A 585 11.88 11.62 -15.98
CA THR A 585 12.50 11.99 -14.68
C THR A 585 11.76 11.47 -13.46
N SER A 586 10.56 10.92 -13.64
CA SER A 586 9.79 10.23 -12.61
C SER A 586 9.36 8.84 -13.10
N MET A 587 9.57 7.80 -12.29
CA MET A 587 9.12 6.45 -12.61
C MET A 587 7.60 6.30 -12.56
N TYR A 588 6.91 7.18 -11.83
CA TYR A 588 5.47 7.10 -11.63
C TYR A 588 4.69 7.78 -12.74
N VAL A 589 5.05 9.04 -13.04
CA VAL A 589 4.28 9.90 -13.94
C VAL A 589 5.06 10.31 -15.19
N GLY A 590 6.35 9.97 -15.25
CA GLY A 590 7.21 10.28 -16.38
C GLY A 590 7.94 11.62 -16.32
N GLY A 591 7.47 12.56 -15.51
CA GLY A 591 8.04 13.90 -15.41
C GLY A 591 7.47 14.65 -14.22
N GLY A 592 7.19 15.94 -14.40
CA GLY A 592 6.56 16.79 -13.40
C GLY A 592 5.08 17.02 -13.67
N ARG A 593 4.62 18.24 -13.37
CA ARG A 593 3.23 18.70 -13.52
C ARG A 593 2.69 18.58 -14.95
N GLU A 594 3.55 18.80 -15.93
CA GLU A 594 3.23 18.66 -17.35
C GLU A 594 2.76 17.25 -17.71
N SER A 595 3.05 16.25 -16.86
CA SER A 595 2.68 14.86 -17.09
C SER A 595 1.17 14.60 -17.11
N PHE A 596 0.38 15.52 -16.56
CA PHE A 596 -1.08 15.42 -16.53
C PHE A 596 -1.77 16.04 -17.75
N GLN A 597 -1.02 16.68 -18.64
CA GLN A 597 -1.53 17.21 -19.89
C GLN A 597 -1.95 16.08 -20.84
N GLN A 598 -3.04 16.29 -21.57
CA GLN A 598 -3.60 15.29 -22.48
C GLN A 598 -2.81 15.25 -23.80
N CYS A 599 -2.45 14.06 -24.26
CA CYS A 599 -1.74 13.85 -25.52
C CYS A 599 -2.70 13.50 -26.69
N THR A 600 -3.89 12.98 -26.40
CA THR A 600 -4.74 12.29 -27.40
C THR A 600 -5.46 13.16 -28.40
N SER A 601 -5.41 14.48 -28.30
CA SER A 601 -6.01 15.32 -29.33
C SER A 601 -5.30 15.21 -30.69
N THR A 602 -4.12 14.58 -30.77
CA THR A 602 -3.28 14.70 -31.98
C THR A 602 -2.61 13.40 -32.48
N CYS A 603 -2.13 12.47 -31.61
CA CYS A 603 -1.26 11.37 -32.09
C CYS A 603 -1.58 9.92 -31.61
N HIS A 604 -2.30 9.72 -30.49
CA HIS A 604 -2.47 8.38 -29.87
C HIS A 604 -3.95 8.01 -29.71
N THR A 605 -4.58 7.52 -30.78
CA THR A 605 -6.00 7.14 -30.80
C THR A 605 -6.25 5.63 -30.73
N THR A 606 -5.20 4.82 -30.85
CA THR A 606 -5.29 3.35 -30.84
C THR A 606 -4.29 2.76 -29.86
N HIS A 607 -4.71 1.70 -29.16
CA HIS A 607 -3.88 0.94 -28.24
C HIS A 607 -3.85 -0.52 -28.74
N PRO A 608 -2.76 -0.94 -29.42
CA PRO A 608 -2.66 -2.32 -29.91
C PRO A 608 -2.86 -3.32 -28.77
N GLN A 609 -3.59 -4.40 -29.05
CA GLN A 609 -3.87 -5.48 -28.08
C GLN A 609 -4.73 -5.09 -26.87
N SER A 610 -5.30 -3.87 -26.84
CA SER A 610 -6.23 -3.41 -25.79
C SER A 610 -7.45 -4.32 -25.61
N GLY A 611 -7.93 -4.89 -26.72
CA GLY A 611 -9.26 -5.50 -26.80
C GLY A 611 -10.40 -4.47 -26.81
N LEU A 612 -10.09 -3.19 -27.08
CA LEU A 612 -11.02 -2.05 -27.12
C LEU A 612 -10.77 -1.18 -28.35
#